data_AF-A0A0D0P9Y1-F1
#
_entry.id   AF-A0A0D0P9Y1-F1
#
_cell.length_a   1.000
_cell.length_b   1.000
_cell.length_c   1.000
_cell.angle_alpha   90.00
_cell.angle_beta   90.00
_cell.angle_gamma   90.00
#
_symmetry.space_group_name_H-M   'P 1'
#
loop_
_entity.id
_entity.type
_entity.pdbx_description
1 polymer ?
#
loop_
_entity_poly.entity_id
_entity_poly.type
_entity_poly.pdbx_seq_one_letter_code
_entity_poly.pdbx_strand_id
1 'polypeptide(L)' 'MCPLQQTDSSFEEIMEVKRLNRERLMQAIEEASPEERAAATERLREAMRKPEGEQRRQRLGSPAFCMFGK' A
#
# COMPACT_ATOMS: atom_id res chain seq x y z
N MET A 1 -11.41 0.68 30.40
CA MET A 1 -11.95 0.30 29.07
C MET A 1 -12.82 1.45 28.61
N CYS A 2 -12.33 2.29 27.71
CA CYS A 2 -13.09 3.42 27.17
C CYS A 2 -13.49 3.11 25.73
N PRO A 3 -14.76 3.25 25.34
CA PRO A 3 -15.17 3.03 23.96
C PRO A 3 -14.67 4.21 23.10
N LEU A 4 -13.87 3.92 22.07
CA LEU A 4 -13.51 4.88 21.03
C LEU A 4 -14.78 5.19 20.23
N GLN A 5 -15.53 6.21 20.63
CA GLN A 5 -16.55 6.83 19.79
C GLN A 5 -15.82 7.54 18.65
N GLN A 6 -15.72 6.88 17.49
CA GLN A 6 -15.27 7.53 16.26
C GLN A 6 -16.37 8.49 15.82
N THR A 7 -16.21 9.77 16.14
CA THR A 7 -17.04 10.84 15.56
C THR A 7 -16.58 11.08 14.12
N ASP A 8 -17.49 11.40 13.20
CA ASP A 8 -17.16 11.66 11.78
C ASP A 8 -16.12 12.79 11.60
N SER A 9 -15.97 13.67 12.61
CA SER A 9 -14.88 14.64 12.73
C SER A 9 -13.49 14.01 12.68
N SER A 10 -13.33 12.78 13.19
CA SER A 10 -12.06 12.05 13.16
C SER A 10 -11.72 11.55 11.76
N PHE A 11 -12.73 11.18 10.96
CA PHE A 11 -12.48 10.65 9.62
C PHE A 11 -12.00 11.75 8.66
N GLU A 12 -12.70 12.89 8.65
CA GLU A 12 -12.32 14.03 7.80
C GLU A 12 -10.93 14.55 8.18
N GLU A 13 -10.63 14.64 9.47
CA GLU A 13 -9.31 15.01 9.97
C GLU A 13 -8.22 14.02 9.52
N ILE A 14 -8.48 12.71 9.60
CA ILE A 14 -7.54 11.69 9.12
C ILE A 14 -7.29 11.83 7.61
N MET A 15 -8.35 12.07 6.84
CA MET A 15 -8.23 12.23 5.38
C MET A 15 -7.42 13.47 5.02
N GLU A 16 -7.65 14.59 5.70
CA GLU A 16 -6.91 15.82 5.47
C GLU A 16 -5.43 15.68 5.85
N VAL A 17 -5.13 15.05 7.00
CA VAL A 17 -3.74 14.76 7.40
C VAL A 17 -3.06 13.85 6.38
N LYS A 18 -3.74 12.81 5.87
CA LYS A 18 -3.20 11.94 4.82
C LYS A 18 -2.92 12.70 3.52
N ARG A 19 -3.80 13.62 3.13
CA ARG A 19 -3.61 14.48 1.94
C ARG A 19 -2.38 15.35 2.08
N LEU A 20 -2.25 16.08 3.19
CA LEU A 20 -1.10 16.95 3.47
C LEU A 20 0.22 16.16 3.53
N ASN A 21 0.21 15.00 4.16
CA ASN A 21 1.40 14.15 4.24
C ASN A 21 1.81 13.61 2.86
N ARG A 22 0.83 13.27 2.00
CA ARG A 22 1.10 12.85 0.63
C ARG A 22 1.77 13.98 -0.16
N GLU A 23 1.26 15.20 -0.07
CA GLU A 23 1.83 16.37 -0.77
C GLU A 23 3.29 16.61 -0.35
N ARG A 24 3.55 16.61 0.97
CA ARG A 24 4.91 16.74 1.52
C ARG A 24 5.85 15.63 1.05
N LEU A 25 5.36 14.39 1.02
CA LEU A 25 6.14 13.25 0.54
C LEU A 25 6.50 13.39 -0.93
N MET A 26 5.54 13.79 -1.77
CA MET A 26 5.79 13.97 -3.21
C MET A 26 6.83 15.07 -3.44
N GLN A 27 6.72 16.19 -2.73
CA GLN A 27 7.71 17.26 -2.79
C GLN A 27 9.11 16.77 -2.39
N ALA A 28 9.23 16.04 -1.29
CA ALA A 28 10.51 15.49 -0.85
C ALA A 28 11.12 14.50 -1.89
N ILE A 29 10.29 13.74 -2.60
CA ILE A 29 10.75 12.85 -3.67
C ILE A 29 11.24 13.64 -4.89
N GLU A 30 10.60 14.76 -5.21
CA GLU A 30 10.98 15.63 -6.33
C GLU A 30 12.28 16.40 -6.04
N GLU A 31 12.46 16.85 -4.80
CA GLU A 31 13.65 17.56 -4.34
C GLU A 31 14.88 16.64 -4.17
N ALA A 32 14.66 15.34 -3.93
CA ALA A 32 15.74 14.37 -3.77
C ALA A 32 16.57 14.21 -5.04
N SER A 33 17.89 14.09 -4.88
CA SER A 33 18.80 13.91 -6.01
C SER A 33 18.52 12.59 -6.75
N PRO A 34 18.83 12.51 -8.06
CA PRO A 34 18.66 11.27 -8.82
C PRO A 34 19.40 10.06 -8.21
N GLU A 35 20.57 10.30 -7.62
CA GLU A 35 21.38 9.27 -6.96
C GLU A 35 20.71 8.72 -5.70
N GLU A 36 20.20 9.59 -4.84
CA GLU A 36 19.46 9.19 -3.63
C GLU A 36 18.19 8.42 -3.97
N ARG A 37 17.47 8.86 -5.02
CA ARG A 37 16.29 8.17 -5.53
C ARG A 37 16.64 6.79 -6.07
N ALA A 38 17.71 6.66 -6.83
CA ALA A 38 18.18 5.37 -7.35
C ALA A 38 18.58 4.41 -6.22
N ALA A 39 19.34 4.91 -5.23
CA ALA A 39 19.75 4.13 -4.07
C ALA A 39 18.55 3.68 -3.20
N ALA A 40 17.54 4.53 -3.02
CA ALA A 40 16.29 4.16 -2.36
C ALA A 40 15.52 3.10 -3.16
N THR A 41 15.46 3.24 -4.49
CA THR A 41 14.78 2.29 -5.37
C THR A 41 15.41 0.90 -5.29
N GLU A 42 16.73 0.79 -5.34
CA GLU A 42 17.41 -0.50 -5.25
C GLU A 42 17.24 -1.15 -3.87
N ARG A 43 17.26 -0.37 -2.78
CA ARG A 43 16.95 -0.88 -1.44
C ARG A 43 15.54 -1.48 -1.36
N LEU A 44 14.55 -0.79 -1.92
CA LEU A 44 13.17 -1.29 -1.97
C LEU A 44 13.06 -2.55 -2.83
N ARG A 45 13.73 -2.57 -3.98
CA ARG A 45 13.77 -3.73 -4.87
C ARG A 45 14.32 -4.96 -4.16
N GLU A 46 15.40 -4.80 -3.41
CA GLU A 46 16.00 -5.89 -2.64
C GLU A 46 15.09 -6.34 -1.50
N ALA A 47 14.52 -5.40 -0.73
CA ALA A 47 13.62 -5.73 0.37
C ALA A 47 12.33 -6.44 -0.09
N MET A 48 11.83 -6.11 -1.29
CA MET A 48 10.66 -6.73 -1.90
C MET A 48 11.02 -7.94 -2.78
N ARG A 49 12.30 -8.29 -2.91
CA ARG A 49 12.74 -9.43 -3.71
C ARG A 49 12.18 -10.70 -3.10
N LYS A 50 11.44 -11.45 -3.91
CA LYS A 50 10.97 -12.78 -3.51
C LYS A 50 12.14 -13.75 -3.53
N PRO A 51 12.29 -14.61 -2.52
CA PRO A 51 13.30 -15.67 -2.55
C PRO A 51 13.10 -16.59 -3.76
N GLU A 52 14.21 -17.08 -4.30
CA GLU A 52 14.17 -18.05 -5.39
C GLU A 52 13.42 -19.31 -4.95
N GLY A 53 12.51 -19.80 -5.80
CA GLY A 53 11.67 -20.95 -5.51
C GLY A 53 10.38 -20.65 -4.72
N GLU A 54 10.12 -19.40 -4.30
CA GLU A 54 8.86 -19.08 -3.65
C GLU A 54 7.69 -19.15 -4.64
N GLN A 55 6.71 -19.99 -4.32
CA GLN A 55 5.54 -20.17 -5.17
C GLN A 55 4.75 -18.85 -5.24
N ARG A 56 4.60 -18.31 -6.46
CA ARG A 56 3.77 -17.12 -6.67
C ARG A 56 2.36 -17.41 -6.16
N ARG A 57 1.77 -16.46 -5.43
CA ARG A 57 0.35 -16.49 -5.06
C ARG A 57 -0.48 -16.88 -6.27
N GLN A 58 -1.14 -18.02 -6.19
CA GLN A 58 -2.05 -18.47 -7.23
C GLN A 58 -3.42 -17.82 -7.01
N ARG A 59 -4.08 -17.44 -8.09
CA ARG A 59 -5.49 -17.07 -8.02
C ARG A 59 -6.27 -18.35 -7.75
N LEU A 60 -7.11 -18.34 -6.72
CA LEU A 60 -8.07 -19.42 -6.53
C LEU A 60 -9.02 -19.44 -7.73
N GLY A 61 -9.38 -20.64 -8.19
CA GLY A 61 -10.38 -20.81 -9.23
C GLY A 61 -11.77 -20.34 -8.76
N SER A 62 -12.68 -20.17 -9.71
CA SER A 62 -14.08 -19.87 -9.39
C SER A 62 -14.67 -20.96 -8.48
N PRO A 63 -15.53 -20.60 -7.50
CA PRO A 63 -16.20 -21.58 -6.65
C PRO A 63 -16.98 -22.61 -7.48
N ALA A 64 -16.98 -23.87 -7.03
CA ALA A 64 -17.66 -24.98 -7.72
C ALA A 64 -19.19 -24.79 -7.85
N PHE A 65 -19.78 -23.84 -7.12
CA PHE A 65 -21.22 -23.60 -7.09
C PHE A 65 -21.78 -22.89 -8.32
N CYS A 66 -20.95 -22.36 -9.22
CA CYS A 66 -21.41 -21.65 -10.43
C CYS A 66 -21.83 -22.57 -11.59
N MET A 67 -21.86 -23.90 -11.41
CA MET A 67 -22.16 -24.85 -12.50
C MET A 67 -23.61 -25.37 -12.54
N PHE A 68 -24.48 -24.96 -11.61
CA PHE A 68 -25.90 -25.38 -11.63
C PHE A 68 -26.78 -24.27 -12.22
N GLY A 69 -26.81 -24.22 -13.56
CA GLY A 69 -27.74 -23.39 -14.32
C GLY A 69 -27.95 -23.99 -15.70
N LYS A 70 -28.81 -25.02 -15.77
CA LYS A 70 -29.51 -25.44 -16.98
C LYS A 70 -31.00 -25.48 -16.67
#